data_AF-A0A935AXW4-F1
#
_entry.id   AF-A0A935AXW4-F1
#
_cell.length_a   1.000
_cell.length_b   1.000
_cell.length_c   1.000
_cell.angle_alpha   90.00
_cell.angle_beta   90.00
_cell.angle_gamma   90.00
#
_symmetry.space_group_name_H-M   'P 1'
#
loop_
_entity.id
_entity.type
_entity.pdbx_description
1 polymer ?
#
loop_
_entity_poly.entity_id
_entity_poly.type
_entity_poly.pdbx_seq_one_letter_code
_entity_poly.pdbx_strand_id
1 'polypeptide(L)'
;MRAADPAASAMEEGIIGAPTQFPPGPGRPRVQLACGPCHAITVVTSARKSEAEWERTIEAMITRGARITDEEFGVILDYLVANFSAS
;
A
#
# COMPACT_ATOMS: atom_id res chain seq x y z
N MET A 1 -17.73 35.44 -34.50
CA MET A 1 -17.31 35.30 -33.10
C MET A 1 -15.78 35.37 -33.03
N ARG A 2 -15.24 35.99 -31.98
CA ARG A 2 -13.80 36.22 -31.70
C ARG A 2 -13.05 34.91 -31.39
N ALA A 3 -11.71 34.98 -31.47
CA ALA A 3 -10.74 33.89 -31.41
C ALA A 3 -10.38 33.35 -30.00
N ALA A 4 -9.76 32.16 -30.03
CA ALA A 4 -8.71 31.55 -29.18
C ALA A 4 -9.03 30.91 -27.79
N ASP A 5 -8.60 29.63 -27.71
CA ASP A 5 -8.16 28.71 -26.63
C ASP A 5 -7.59 29.32 -25.32
N PRO A 6 -7.37 28.58 -24.20
CA PRO A 6 -7.25 27.11 -24.04
C PRO A 6 -7.90 26.51 -22.76
N ALA A 7 -8.35 25.26 -22.82
CA ALA A 7 -8.59 24.45 -21.62
C ALA A 7 -7.28 23.79 -21.10
N ALA A 8 -6.19 24.58 -21.07
CA ALA A 8 -4.92 24.22 -20.44
C ALA A 8 -4.64 25.23 -19.31
N SER A 9 -5.24 25.00 -18.15
CA SER A 9 -4.77 25.42 -16.82
C SER A 9 -5.86 25.15 -15.79
N ALA A 10 -5.76 24.00 -15.14
CA ALA A 10 -6.23 23.77 -13.78
C ALA A 10 -5.67 22.42 -13.28
N MET A 11 -4.35 22.25 -13.38
CA MET A 11 -3.64 21.44 -12.40
C MET A 11 -3.28 22.41 -11.26
N GLU A 12 -3.37 21.94 -10.02
CA GLU A 12 -3.26 22.71 -8.77
C GLU A 12 -4.57 23.37 -8.31
N GLU A 13 -5.38 22.63 -7.54
CA GLU A 13 -5.45 22.79 -6.07
C GLU A 13 -6.45 21.78 -5.44
N GLY A 14 -5.94 20.97 -4.51
CA GLY A 14 -6.67 20.68 -3.27
C GLY A 14 -7.86 19.72 -3.33
N ILE A 15 -7.69 18.50 -3.82
CA ILE A 15 -8.48 17.39 -3.25
C ILE A 15 -7.80 17.07 -1.93
N ILE A 16 -8.32 17.59 -0.81
CA ILE A 16 -8.04 17.00 0.50
C ILE A 16 -8.69 15.63 0.48
N GLY A 17 -7.99 14.68 -0.13
CA GLY A 17 -8.38 13.29 -0.17
C GLY A 17 -8.31 12.76 1.24
N ALA A 18 -9.38 12.08 1.67
CA ALA A 18 -9.32 11.25 2.86
C ALA A 18 -8.04 10.40 2.82
N PRO A 19 -7.36 10.18 3.96
CA PRO A 19 -6.15 9.38 3.98
C PRO A 19 -6.41 8.08 3.23
N THR A 20 -5.70 7.87 2.11
CA THR A 20 -5.85 6.66 1.33
C THR A 20 -5.56 5.50 2.26
N GLN A 21 -6.58 4.66 2.49
CA GLN A 21 -6.49 3.48 3.34
C GLN A 21 -5.40 2.53 2.89
N PHE A 22 -4.85 2.73 1.69
CA PHE A 22 -3.70 2.04 1.14
C PHE A 22 -2.79 3.04 0.38
N PRO A 23 -1.83 3.69 1.06
CA PRO A 23 -1.04 4.81 0.49
C PRO A 23 -0.23 4.43 -0.76
N PRO A 24 -0.08 5.30 -1.77
CA PRO A 24 0.81 5.02 -2.90
C PRO A 24 2.27 4.85 -2.44
N GLY A 25 3.04 3.99 -3.12
CA GLY A 25 4.45 3.76 -2.82
C GLY A 25 5.01 2.53 -3.54
N PRO A 26 6.34 2.35 -3.59
CA PRO A 26 6.99 1.31 -4.37
C PRO A 26 6.59 -0.12 -3.94
N GLY A 27 6.37 -0.36 -2.65
CA GLY A 27 5.93 -1.67 -2.15
C GLY A 27 4.42 -1.94 -2.25
N ARG A 28 3.59 -0.91 -2.56
CA ARG A 28 2.13 -1.05 -2.61
C ARG A 28 1.68 -2.14 -3.59
N PRO A 29 2.16 -2.21 -4.85
CA PRO A 29 1.73 -3.24 -5.78
C PRO A 29 2.10 -4.65 -5.29
N ARG A 30 3.25 -4.78 -4.63
CA ARG A 30 3.72 -6.05 -4.09
C ARG A 30 2.84 -6.53 -2.94
N VAL A 31 2.48 -5.63 -2.01
CA VAL A 31 1.51 -5.93 -0.93
C VAL A 31 0.14 -6.32 -1.49
N GLN A 32 -0.35 -5.62 -2.52
CA GLN A 32 -1.63 -5.94 -3.17
C GLN A 32 -1.63 -7.35 -3.77
N LEU A 33 -0.56 -7.72 -4.46
CA LEU A 33 -0.41 -9.03 -5.12
C LEU A 33 -0.20 -10.17 -4.12
N ALA A 34 0.57 -9.94 -3.06
CA ALA A 34 0.91 -10.96 -2.07
C ALA A 34 -0.23 -11.21 -1.07
N CYS A 35 -0.92 -10.17 -0.63
CA CYS A 35 -1.88 -10.25 0.49
C CYS A 35 -3.36 -10.26 0.05
N GLY A 36 -3.66 -9.80 -1.17
CA GLY A 36 -5.02 -9.77 -1.71
C GLY A 36 -5.66 -11.11 -2.16
N PRO A 37 -4.91 -12.17 -2.51
CA PRO A 37 -5.53 -13.40 -3.04
C PRO A 37 -6.37 -14.21 -2.05
N CYS A 38 -6.11 -14.13 -0.74
CA CYS A 38 -6.73 -15.02 0.25
C CYS A 38 -7.80 -14.34 1.12
N HIS A 39 -7.71 -13.02 1.32
CA HIS A 39 -8.68 -12.22 2.07
C HIS A 39 -8.61 -10.76 1.63
N ALA A 40 -9.57 -9.95 2.06
CA ALA A 40 -9.60 -8.53 1.72
C ALA A 40 -8.32 -7.81 2.17
N ILE A 41 -7.79 -6.94 1.31
CA ILE A 41 -6.57 -6.15 1.59
C ILE A 41 -6.78 -5.20 2.77
N THR A 42 -8.02 -4.81 3.06
CA THR A 42 -8.39 -3.97 4.20
C THR A 42 -8.04 -4.60 5.55
N VAL A 43 -7.94 -5.93 5.64
CA VAL A 43 -7.46 -6.61 6.86
C VAL A 43 -6.01 -6.23 7.14
N VAL A 44 -5.18 -6.10 6.11
CA VAL A 44 -3.78 -5.67 6.23
C VAL A 44 -3.73 -4.18 6.53
N THR A 45 -4.43 -3.36 5.76
CA THR A 45 -4.26 -1.90 5.84
C THR A 45 -4.94 -1.24 7.05
N SER A 46 -5.86 -1.95 7.71
CA SER A 46 -6.46 -1.53 8.99
C SER A 46 -5.59 -1.88 10.21
N ALA A 47 -4.63 -2.80 10.07
CA ALA A 47 -3.77 -3.16 11.17
C ALA A 47 -2.67 -2.12 11.39
N ARG A 48 -2.26 -1.96 12.64
CA ARG A 48 -1.04 -1.24 13.03
C ARG A 48 -0.20 -2.18 13.88
N LYS A 49 1.04 -2.41 13.46
CA LYS A 49 1.93 -3.41 14.05
C LYS A 49 3.35 -2.89 14.08
N SER A 50 4.14 -3.29 15.05
CA SER A 50 5.60 -3.11 15.00
C SER A 50 6.20 -3.90 13.83
N GLU A 51 7.43 -3.58 13.43
CA GLU A 51 8.18 -4.31 12.39
C GLU A 51 8.24 -5.82 12.68
N ALA A 52 8.64 -6.20 13.90
CA ALA A 52 8.69 -7.60 14.31
C ALA A 52 7.32 -8.31 14.32
N GLU A 53 6.22 -7.57 14.46
CA GLU A 53 4.87 -8.12 14.32
C GLU A 53 4.45 -8.26 12.86
N TRP A 54 4.91 -7.36 11.98
CA TRP A 54 4.71 -7.46 10.54
C TRP A 54 5.50 -8.62 9.95
N GLU A 55 6.77 -8.79 10.31
CA GLU A 55 7.59 -9.95 9.94
C GLU A 55 6.86 -11.26 10.24
N ARG A 56 6.46 -11.45 11.50
CA ARG A 56 5.70 -12.64 11.93
C ARG A 56 4.39 -12.82 11.18
N THR A 57 3.74 -11.72 10.80
CA THR A 57 2.50 -11.78 10.00
C THR A 57 2.79 -12.29 8.59
N ILE A 58 3.84 -11.78 7.94
CA ILE A 58 4.24 -12.19 6.59
C ILE A 58 4.66 -13.67 6.61
N GLU A 59 5.49 -14.08 7.56
CA GLU A 59 5.90 -15.48 7.76
C GLU A 59 4.70 -16.42 7.99
N ALA A 60 3.74 -15.98 8.81
CA ALA A 60 2.51 -16.74 9.04
C ALA A 60 1.68 -16.89 7.76
N MET A 61 1.65 -15.87 6.88
CA MET A 61 0.96 -15.98 5.60
C MET A 61 1.71 -16.87 4.61
N ILE A 62 3.04 -16.83 4.59
CA ILE A 62 3.87 -17.76 3.81
C ILE A 62 3.60 -19.21 4.23
N THR A 63 3.56 -19.47 5.54
CA THR A 63 3.22 -20.80 6.10
C THR A 63 1.82 -21.26 5.69
N ARG A 64 0.89 -20.32 5.44
CA ARG A 64 -0.48 -20.59 4.96
C ARG A 64 -0.61 -20.64 3.44
N GLY A 65 0.50 -20.52 2.70
CA GLY A 65 0.54 -20.68 1.25
C GLY A 65 0.69 -19.39 0.45
N ALA A 66 0.92 -18.24 1.09
CA ALA A 66 1.29 -17.03 0.36
C ALA A 66 2.64 -17.23 -0.34
N ARG A 67 2.72 -16.87 -1.62
CA ARG A 67 3.94 -17.01 -2.43
C ARG A 67 4.70 -15.70 -2.43
N ILE A 68 5.64 -15.58 -1.51
CA ILE A 68 6.50 -14.42 -1.32
C ILE A 68 7.94 -14.92 -1.33
N THR A 69 8.77 -14.36 -2.20
CA THR A 69 10.22 -14.63 -2.22
C THR A 69 10.95 -13.77 -1.19
N ASP A 70 12.20 -14.12 -0.86
CA ASP A 70 13.00 -13.37 0.11
C ASP A 70 13.20 -11.90 -0.28
N GLU A 71 13.39 -11.61 -1.58
CA GLU A 71 13.51 -10.23 -2.09
C GLU A 71 12.20 -9.45 -1.91
N GLU A 72 11.07 -10.10 -2.19
CA GLU A 72 9.75 -9.49 -2.05
C GLU A 72 9.35 -9.31 -0.59
N PHE A 73 9.85 -10.16 0.32
CA PHE A 73 9.62 -10.06 1.75
C PHE A 73 10.08 -8.70 2.28
N GLY A 74 11.32 -8.30 1.96
CA GLY A 74 11.87 -7.00 2.38
C GLY A 74 11.03 -5.83 1.86
N VAL A 75 10.71 -5.84 0.57
CA VAL A 75 9.89 -4.79 -0.07
C VAL A 75 8.49 -4.67 0.58
N ILE A 76 7.88 -5.81 0.93
CA ILE A 76 6.59 -5.85 1.63
C ILE A 76 6.76 -5.30 3.05
N LEU A 77 7.75 -5.76 3.79
CA LEU A 77 7.98 -5.36 5.19
C LEU A 77 8.23 -3.86 5.29
N ASP A 78 9.15 -3.33 4.49
CA ASP A 78 9.48 -1.89 4.45
C ASP A 78 8.24 -1.04 4.22
N TYR A 79 7.40 -1.45 3.26
CA TYR A 79 6.18 -0.73 2.96
C TYR A 79 5.15 -0.82 4.10
N LEU A 80 4.99 -1.98 4.72
CA LEU A 80 4.06 -2.17 5.84
C LEU A 80 4.50 -1.36 7.07
N VAL A 81 5.80 -1.33 7.38
CA VAL A 81 6.35 -0.52 8.48
C VAL A 81 6.21 0.97 8.21
N ALA A 82 6.53 1.42 6.99
CA ALA A 82 6.47 2.84 6.63
C ALA A 82 5.05 3.42 6.70
N ASN A 83 4.01 2.60 6.46
CA ASN A 83 2.64 3.08 6.31
C ASN A 83 1.68 2.62 7.42
N PHE A 84 2.01 1.52 8.09
CA PHE A 84 1.12 0.82 9.02
C PHE A 84 1.83 0.37 10.30
N SER A 85 2.84 1.12 10.75
CA SER A 85 3.49 0.88 12.05
C SER A 85 2.57 1.25 13.22
N ALA A 86 2.65 0.47 14.30
CA ALA A 86 2.18 0.93 15.60
C ALA A 86 3.11 2.03 16.10
N SER A 87 2.54 3.15 16.53
CA SER A 87 3.29 4.27 17.16
C SER A 87 3.85 3.86 18.52
#